data_AF-A0A1Q3P888-F1
#
_entry.id   AF-A0A1Q3P888-F1
#
_cell.length_a   1.000
_cell.length_b   1.000
_cell.length_c   1.000
_cell.angle_alpha   90.00
_cell.angle_beta   90.00
_cell.angle_gamma   90.00
#
_symmetry.space_group_name_H-M   'P 1'
#
loop_
_entity.id
_entity.type
_entity.pdbx_description
1 polymer ?
#
loop_
_entity_poly.entity_id
_entity_poly.type
_entity_poly.pdbx_seq_one_letter_code
_entity_poly.pdbx_strand_id
1 'polypeptide(L)'
;MNLVFPELIQDIIIYSMLFFLVVIAVMVMRSNNLITKIALVSGFSLIITFIYTLLDAPDVALTEASINAAIGTVLLIAGTIKGKFSSRSQKYNQLLGFIACTLFAIALIYGIKDIYDFSDPNSPVFGETYQYYINNTETEIGIPSFVAAILASYRGFDTMCETLVIAIAAIVISGLLKNNEQPKYDKA
;
A
#
# COMPACT_ATOMS: atom_id res chain seq x y z
N MET A 1 -16.29 9.54 -31.68
CA MET A 1 -15.77 8.22 -32.11
C MET A 1 -14.24 8.08 -32.00
N ASN A 2 -13.48 9.14 -31.68
CA ASN A 2 -12.00 9.08 -31.56
C ASN A 2 -11.45 9.12 -30.11
N LEU A 3 -12.31 8.92 -29.10
CA LEU A 3 -11.90 8.88 -27.68
C LEU A 3 -11.94 7.46 -27.07
N VAL A 4 -12.50 6.46 -27.77
CA VAL A 4 -12.66 5.10 -27.23
C VAL A 4 -11.37 4.27 -27.31
N PHE A 5 -10.51 4.56 -28.31
CA PHE A 5 -9.24 3.85 -28.48
C PHE A 5 -8.24 4.05 -27.32
N PRO A 6 -8.00 5.26 -26.79
CA PRO A 6 -7.08 5.45 -25.66
C PRO A 6 -7.57 4.78 -24.38
N GLU A 7 -8.86 4.86 -24.05
CA GLU A 7 -9.41 4.22 -22.83
C GLU A 7 -9.35 2.69 -22.91
N LEU A 8 -9.68 2.10 -24.06
CA LEU A 8 -9.58 0.65 -24.24
C LEU A 8 -8.14 0.15 -24.08
N ILE A 9 -7.15 0.90 -24.59
CA ILE A 9 -5.73 0.55 -24.44
C ILE A 9 -5.31 0.62 -22.97
N GLN A 10 -5.74 1.66 -22.25
CA GLN A 10 -5.48 1.84 -20.83
C GLN A 10 -6.07 0.70 -20.00
N ASP A 11 -7.32 0.31 -20.26
CA ASP A 11 -7.98 -0.83 -19.61
C ASP A 11 -7.22 -2.13 -19.84
N ILE A 12 -6.83 -2.41 -21.10
CA ILE A 12 -6.04 -3.61 -21.43
C ILE A 12 -4.72 -3.63 -20.67
N ILE A 13 -4.04 -2.48 -20.57
CA ILE A 13 -2.78 -2.36 -19.82
C ILE A 13 -3.03 -2.63 -18.32
N ILE A 14 -4.06 -2.02 -17.73
CA ILE A 14 -4.39 -2.20 -16.32
C ILE A 14 -4.75 -3.66 -16.03
N TYR A 15 -5.62 -4.29 -16.82
CA TYR A 15 -5.97 -5.71 -16.64
C TYR A 15 -4.76 -6.64 -16.81
N SER A 16 -3.86 -6.33 -17.75
CA SER A 16 -2.59 -7.05 -17.91
C SER A 16 -1.70 -6.91 -16.67
N MET A 17 -1.57 -5.69 -16.13
CA MET A 17 -0.81 -5.44 -14.89
C MET A 17 -1.43 -6.15 -13.68
N LEU A 18 -2.76 -6.14 -13.54
CA LEU A 18 -3.47 -6.87 -12.50
C LEU A 18 -3.22 -8.38 -12.60
N PHE A 19 -3.22 -8.94 -13.80
CA PHE A 19 -2.83 -10.34 -14.01
C PHE A 19 -1.39 -10.60 -13.56
N PHE A 20 -0.43 -9.73 -13.91
CA PHE A 20 0.95 -9.84 -13.45
C PHE A 20 1.07 -9.75 -11.92
N LEU A 21 0.27 -8.93 -11.24
CA LEU A 21 0.25 -8.88 -9.77
C LEU A 21 -0.16 -10.23 -9.17
N VAL A 22 -1.16 -10.91 -9.74
CA VAL A 22 -1.56 -12.26 -9.31
C VAL A 22 -0.41 -13.25 -9.52
N VAL A 23 0.28 -13.20 -10.66
CA VAL A 23 1.44 -14.05 -10.94
C VAL A 23 2.55 -13.82 -9.91
N ILE A 24 2.90 -12.55 -9.63
CA ILE A 24 3.93 -12.22 -8.63
C ILE A 24 3.51 -12.69 -7.25
N ALA A 25 2.26 -12.51 -6.84
CA ALA A 25 1.76 -13.00 -5.55
C ALA A 25 1.95 -14.52 -5.40
N VAL A 26 1.63 -15.29 -6.45
CA VAL A 26 1.88 -16.74 -6.48
C VAL A 26 3.38 -17.05 -6.40
N MET A 27 4.23 -16.30 -7.10
CA MET A 27 5.69 -16.47 -7.03
C MET A 27 6.25 -16.18 -5.63
N VAL A 28 5.74 -15.16 -4.93
CA VAL A 28 6.12 -14.84 -3.55
C VAL A 28 5.80 -16.01 -2.62
N MET A 29 4.60 -16.60 -2.76
CA MET A 29 4.17 -17.75 -1.94
C MET A 29 5.02 -19.00 -2.19
N ARG A 30 5.43 -19.23 -3.44
CA ARG A 30 6.24 -20.41 -3.83
C ARG A 30 7.74 -20.23 -3.56
N SER A 31 8.21 -19.00 -3.41
CA SER A 31 9.61 -18.73 -3.15
C SER A 31 10.01 -19.23 -1.75
N ASN A 32 11.18 -19.86 -1.65
CA ASN A 32 11.76 -20.25 -0.35
C ASN A 32 12.83 -19.26 0.13
N ASN A 33 13.41 -18.47 -0.79
CA ASN A 33 14.47 -17.53 -0.49
C ASN A 33 13.92 -16.18 -0.04
N LEU A 34 14.32 -15.72 1.14
CA LEU A 34 13.80 -14.49 1.73
C LEU A 34 14.14 -13.24 0.89
N ILE A 35 15.36 -13.16 0.37
CA ILE A 35 15.76 -12.08 -0.55
C ILE A 35 14.92 -12.08 -1.83
N THR A 36 14.64 -13.26 -2.40
CA THR A 36 13.76 -13.38 -3.57
C THR A 36 12.33 -12.94 -3.24
N LYS A 37 11.80 -13.27 -2.05
CA LYS A 37 10.48 -12.77 -1.63
C LYS A 37 10.46 -11.25 -1.55
N ILE A 38 11.49 -10.64 -0.96
CA ILE A 38 11.59 -9.19 -0.82
C ILE A 38 11.67 -8.53 -2.20
N ALA A 39 12.48 -9.05 -3.11
CA ALA A 39 12.57 -8.54 -4.48
C ALA A 39 11.22 -8.64 -5.22
N LEU A 40 10.50 -9.75 -5.08
CA LEU A 40 9.19 -9.92 -5.68
C LEU A 40 8.13 -8.97 -5.09
N VAL A 41 8.13 -8.74 -3.78
CA VAL A 41 7.23 -7.76 -3.13
C VAL A 41 7.56 -6.33 -3.56
N SER A 42 8.83 -5.97 -3.69
CA SER A 42 9.24 -4.67 -4.25
C SER A 42 8.75 -4.49 -5.69
N GLY A 43 8.89 -5.52 -6.53
CA GLY A 43 8.35 -5.51 -7.90
C GLY A 43 6.82 -5.41 -7.95
N PHE A 44 6.12 -6.07 -7.02
CA PHE A 44 4.68 -5.96 -6.86
C PHE A 44 4.25 -4.50 -6.60
N SER A 45 4.89 -3.82 -5.65
CA SER A 45 4.62 -2.41 -5.35
C SER A 45 4.96 -1.47 -6.52
N LEU A 46 5.98 -1.79 -7.31
CA LEU A 46 6.34 -1.02 -8.50
C LEU A 46 5.24 -1.12 -9.57
N ILE A 47 4.65 -2.30 -9.79
CA ILE A 47 3.50 -2.44 -10.70
C ILE A 47 2.29 -1.66 -10.18
N ILE A 48 2.01 -1.70 -8.87
CA ILE A 48 0.92 -0.89 -8.28
C ILE A 48 1.16 0.61 -8.51
N THR A 49 2.39 1.09 -8.36
CA THR A 49 2.76 2.48 -8.65
C THR A 49 2.39 2.88 -10.08
N PHE A 50 2.64 2.00 -11.06
CA PHE A 50 2.24 2.25 -12.44
C PHE A 50 0.73 2.26 -12.62
N ILE A 51 0.01 1.34 -11.97
CA ILE A 51 -1.46 1.33 -12.00
C ILE A 51 -2.01 2.66 -11.45
N TYR A 52 -1.52 3.16 -10.31
CA TYR A 52 -1.97 4.44 -9.77
C TYR A 52 -1.65 5.63 -10.68
N THR A 53 -0.49 5.62 -11.34
CA THR A 53 -0.17 6.63 -12.35
C THR A 53 -1.15 6.59 -13.52
N LEU A 54 -1.54 5.39 -13.98
CA LEU A 54 -2.54 5.22 -15.03
C LEU A 54 -3.96 5.57 -14.57
N LEU A 55 -4.23 5.61 -13.28
CA LEU A 55 -5.52 6.01 -12.70
C LEU A 55 -5.57 7.50 -12.32
N ASP A 56 -4.65 8.32 -12.86
CA ASP A 56 -4.54 9.75 -12.56
C ASP A 56 -4.38 10.07 -11.06
N ALA A 57 -3.73 9.18 -10.32
CA ALA A 57 -3.44 9.31 -8.89
C ALA A 57 -1.93 9.47 -8.61
N PRO A 58 -1.28 10.57 -9.05
CA PRO A 58 0.17 10.73 -8.98
C PRO A 58 0.69 10.83 -7.53
N ASP A 59 -0.05 11.46 -6.62
CA ASP A 59 0.35 11.59 -5.21
C ASP A 59 0.35 10.22 -4.50
N VAL A 60 -0.64 9.37 -4.80
CA VAL A 60 -0.72 8.00 -4.30
C VAL A 60 0.37 7.12 -4.93
N ALA A 61 0.62 7.27 -6.24
CA ALA A 61 1.71 6.57 -6.91
C ALA A 61 3.08 6.92 -6.30
N LEU A 62 3.34 8.19 -6.03
CA LEU A 62 4.61 8.65 -5.46
C LEU A 62 4.85 8.08 -4.05
N THR A 63 3.79 8.02 -3.23
CA THR A 63 3.90 7.45 -1.87
C THR A 63 4.10 5.93 -1.90
N GLU A 64 3.43 5.19 -2.79
CA GLU A 64 3.65 3.75 -2.97
C GLU A 64 5.09 3.45 -3.43
N ALA A 65 5.60 4.22 -4.40
CA ALA A 65 6.96 4.08 -4.89
C ALA A 65 8.01 4.35 -3.80
N SER A 66 7.81 5.43 -3.05
CA SER A 66 8.78 5.88 -2.05
C SER A 66 8.76 5.00 -0.79
N ILE A 67 7.58 4.65 -0.30
CA ILE A 67 7.43 3.96 0.98
C ILE A 67 7.53 2.45 0.81
N ASN A 68 6.73 1.83 -0.07
CA ASN A 68 6.70 0.38 -0.18
C ASN A 68 7.83 -0.14 -1.09
N ALA A 69 7.92 0.38 -2.32
CA ALA A 69 8.91 -0.14 -3.26
C ALA A 69 10.36 0.19 -2.84
N ALA A 70 10.61 1.38 -2.27
CA ALA A 70 11.94 1.80 -1.83
C ALA A 70 12.21 1.56 -0.32
N ILE A 71 11.64 2.38 0.58
CA ILE A 71 11.99 2.33 2.02
C ILE A 71 11.69 0.97 2.64
N GLY A 72 10.52 0.38 2.35
CA GLY A 72 10.08 -0.92 2.83
C GLY A 72 11.03 -2.04 2.43
N THR A 73 11.51 -2.03 1.19
CA THR A 73 12.52 -2.97 0.69
C THR A 73 13.82 -2.85 1.46
N VAL A 74 14.32 -1.63 1.69
CA VAL A 74 15.55 -1.40 2.48
C VAL A 74 15.38 -1.90 3.91
N LEU A 75 14.25 -1.61 4.55
CA LEU A 75 13.95 -2.06 5.91
C LEU A 75 13.84 -3.59 6.00
N LEU A 76 13.18 -4.24 5.05
CA LEU A 76 13.08 -5.69 4.99
C LEU A 76 14.46 -6.33 4.83
N ILE A 77 15.29 -5.83 3.90
CA ILE A 77 16.68 -6.31 3.72
C ILE A 77 17.49 -6.10 5.01
N ALA A 78 17.44 -4.92 5.62
CA ALA A 78 18.13 -4.64 6.88
C ALA A 78 17.68 -5.59 8.00
N GLY A 79 16.38 -5.90 8.07
CA GLY A 79 15.81 -6.90 8.96
C GLY A 79 16.34 -8.31 8.69
N THR A 80 16.50 -8.69 7.41
CA THR A 80 17.07 -10.01 7.06
C THR A 80 18.52 -10.17 7.50
N ILE A 81 19.32 -9.11 7.40
CA ILE A 81 20.75 -9.13 7.76
C ILE A 81 20.92 -9.20 9.28
N LYS A 82 20.11 -8.46 10.03
CA LYS A 82 20.21 -8.40 11.51
C LYS A 82 19.49 -9.57 12.21
N GLY A 83 18.47 -10.14 11.58
CA GLY A 83 17.66 -11.19 12.18
C GLY A 83 18.36 -12.55 12.21
N LYS A 84 18.49 -13.15 13.41
CA LYS A 84 18.79 -14.58 13.54
C LYS A 84 17.50 -15.38 13.36
N PHE A 85 17.13 -15.67 12.11
CA PHE A 85 15.96 -16.50 11.82
C PHE A 85 16.30 -17.97 12.12
N SER A 86 16.06 -18.42 13.35
CA SER A 86 16.03 -19.86 13.62
C SER A 86 14.77 -20.42 12.97
N SER A 87 14.90 -21.35 12.04
CA SER A 87 13.78 -22.11 11.46
C SER A 87 13.18 -23.02 12.52
N ARG A 88 12.49 -22.44 13.52
CA ARG A 88 11.64 -23.22 14.41
C ARG A 88 10.42 -23.58 13.60
N SER A 89 10.43 -24.81 13.07
CA SER A 89 9.30 -25.41 12.36
C SER A 89 8.14 -25.61 13.34
N GLN A 90 7.46 -24.52 13.70
CA GLN A 90 6.12 -24.61 14.25
C GLN A 90 5.24 -25.22 13.15
N LYS A 91 4.58 -26.34 13.46
CA LYS A 91 3.62 -26.96 12.54
C LYS A 91 2.41 -26.04 12.45
N TYR A 92 2.46 -25.07 11.54
CA TYR A 92 1.31 -24.24 11.21
C TYR A 92 0.30 -25.08 10.44
N ASN A 93 -0.97 -24.99 10.84
CA ASN A 93 -2.03 -25.65 10.11
C ASN A 93 -2.33 -24.83 8.84
N GLN A 94 -1.67 -25.20 7.73
CA GLN A 94 -1.81 -24.51 6.43
C GLN A 94 -3.27 -24.43 5.98
N LEU A 95 -4.07 -25.43 6.31
CA LEU A 95 -5.51 -25.45 6.01
C LEU A 95 -6.26 -24.33 6.74
N LEU A 96 -5.94 -24.09 8.02
CA LEU A 96 -6.55 -23.02 8.80
C LEU A 96 -6.17 -21.65 8.22
N GLY A 97 -4.90 -21.47 7.84
CA GLY A 97 -4.42 -20.25 7.20
C GLY A 97 -5.11 -19.99 5.85
N PHE A 98 -5.27 -21.02 5.03
CA PHE A 98 -5.98 -20.92 3.75
C PHE A 98 -7.45 -20.54 3.96
N ILE A 99 -8.17 -21.22 4.87
CA ILE A 99 -9.57 -20.90 5.17
C ILE A 99 -9.71 -19.46 5.67
N ALA A 100 -8.83 -19.00 6.57
CA ALA A 100 -8.84 -17.64 7.07
C ALA A 100 -8.61 -16.61 5.95
N CYS A 101 -7.61 -16.82 5.08
CA CYS A 101 -7.36 -15.94 3.94
C CYS A 101 -8.52 -15.92 2.94
N THR A 102 -9.14 -17.07 2.65
CA THR A 102 -10.29 -17.13 1.75
C THR A 102 -11.50 -16.42 2.33
N LEU A 103 -11.82 -16.62 3.62
CA LEU A 103 -12.90 -15.91 4.29
C LEU A 103 -12.66 -14.39 4.28
N PHE A 104 -11.43 -13.97 4.54
CA PHE A 104 -11.06 -12.55 4.47
C PHE A 104 -11.20 -11.98 3.07
N ALA A 105 -10.76 -12.69 2.02
CA ALA A 105 -10.93 -12.27 0.64
C ALA A 105 -12.42 -12.16 0.24
N ILE A 106 -13.26 -13.11 0.66
CA ILE A 106 -14.72 -13.06 0.43
C ILE A 106 -15.32 -11.85 1.15
N ALA A 107 -14.90 -11.57 2.39
CA ALA A 107 -15.37 -10.41 3.14
C ALA A 107 -15.01 -9.08 2.45
N LEU A 108 -13.79 -8.98 1.90
CA LEU A 108 -13.39 -7.80 1.11
C LEU A 108 -14.22 -7.66 -0.17
N ILE A 109 -14.43 -8.75 -0.93
CA ILE A 109 -15.27 -8.74 -2.13
C ILE A 109 -16.71 -8.33 -1.79
N TYR A 110 -17.23 -8.79 -0.65
CA TYR A 110 -18.55 -8.39 -0.19
C TYR A 110 -18.59 -6.89 0.17
N GLY A 111 -17.58 -6.37 0.86
CA GLY A 111 -17.50 -4.96 1.21
C GLY A 111 -17.38 -4.03 0.01
N ILE A 112 -16.80 -4.49 -1.10
CA ILE A 112 -16.72 -3.71 -2.34
C ILE A 112 -18.10 -3.51 -2.99
N LYS A 113 -19.07 -4.40 -2.75
CA LYS A 113 -20.41 -4.29 -3.36
C LYS A 113 -21.17 -3.03 -2.95
N ASP A 114 -20.86 -2.47 -1.78
CA ASP A 114 -21.50 -1.25 -1.27
C ASP A 114 -20.79 0.02 -1.74
N ILE A 115 -19.73 -0.11 -2.55
CA ILE A 115 -19.05 1.02 -3.20
C ILE A 115 -19.85 1.39 -4.46
N TYR A 116 -20.13 2.69 -4.63
CA TYR A 116 -20.79 3.22 -5.83
C TYR A 116 -19.96 2.92 -7.08
N ASP A 117 -20.66 2.72 -8.21
CA ASP A 117 -19.99 2.55 -9.49
C ASP A 117 -19.06 3.72 -9.76
N PHE A 118 -17.81 3.41 -10.11
CA PHE A 118 -16.72 4.37 -10.28
C PHE A 118 -17.05 5.46 -11.33
N SER A 119 -17.97 5.16 -12.25
CA SER A 119 -18.38 6.04 -13.34
C SER A 119 -19.78 6.64 -13.17
N ASP A 120 -20.46 6.46 -12.03
CA ASP A 120 -21.77 7.08 -11.79
C ASP A 120 -21.59 8.57 -11.42
N PRO A 121 -21.99 9.51 -12.29
CA PRO A 121 -21.88 10.94 -12.00
C PRO A 121 -22.78 11.40 -10.86
N ASN A 122 -23.78 10.60 -10.47
CA ASN A 122 -24.68 10.89 -9.36
C ASN A 122 -24.22 10.26 -8.04
N SER A 123 -23.05 9.61 -8.02
CA SER A 123 -22.54 9.04 -6.78
C SER A 123 -22.25 10.16 -5.76
N PRO A 124 -22.51 9.93 -4.46
CA PRO A 124 -22.21 10.91 -3.41
C PRO A 124 -20.73 11.33 -3.36
N VAL A 125 -19.83 10.53 -3.95
CA VAL A 125 -18.41 10.82 -4.06
C VAL A 125 -18.15 12.08 -4.90
N PHE A 126 -18.96 12.33 -5.95
CA PHE A 126 -18.90 13.54 -6.78
C PHE A 126 -19.84 14.65 -6.28
N GLY A 127 -20.30 14.56 -5.03
CA GLY A 127 -21.22 15.51 -4.41
C GLY A 127 -20.62 16.90 -4.17
N GLU A 128 -21.37 17.75 -3.46
CA GLU A 128 -21.05 19.16 -3.25
C GLU A 128 -19.65 19.40 -2.66
N THR A 129 -19.21 18.55 -1.73
CA THR A 129 -17.88 18.68 -1.10
C THR A 129 -16.73 18.48 -2.09
N TYR A 130 -16.85 17.50 -2.99
CA TYR A 130 -15.84 17.26 -4.03
C TYR A 130 -15.75 18.46 -4.99
N GLN A 131 -16.89 18.97 -5.44
CA GLN A 131 -16.96 20.16 -6.28
C GLN A 131 -16.42 21.41 -5.56
N TYR A 132 -16.68 21.54 -4.26
CA TYR A 132 -16.13 22.63 -3.45
C TYR A 132 -14.61 22.59 -3.44
N TYR A 133 -13.99 21.43 -3.19
CA TYR A 133 -12.53 21.32 -3.16
C TYR A 133 -11.90 21.64 -4.51
N ILE A 134 -12.45 21.15 -5.62
CA ILE A 134 -11.89 21.43 -6.94
C ILE A 134 -11.96 22.93 -7.26
N ASN A 135 -13.09 23.58 -6.99
CA ASN A 135 -13.30 24.97 -7.40
C ASN A 135 -12.63 25.99 -6.47
N ASN A 136 -12.48 25.68 -5.18
CA ASN A 136 -12.01 26.66 -4.19
C ASN A 136 -10.55 26.45 -3.76
N THR A 137 -9.92 25.30 -4.03
CA THR A 137 -8.54 25.00 -3.58
C THR A 137 -7.54 26.09 -3.98
N GLU A 138 -7.50 26.46 -5.26
CA GLU A 138 -6.48 27.40 -5.76
C GLU A 138 -6.66 28.79 -5.12
N THR A 139 -7.91 29.20 -4.90
CA THR A 139 -8.25 30.52 -4.34
C THR A 139 -8.00 30.58 -2.83
N GLU A 140 -8.35 29.53 -2.09
CA GLU A 140 -8.27 29.52 -0.63
C GLU A 140 -6.88 29.13 -0.10
N ILE A 141 -6.22 28.18 -0.76
CA ILE A 141 -4.99 27.55 -0.26
C ILE A 141 -3.75 27.97 -1.06
N GLY A 142 -3.92 28.39 -2.32
CA GLY A 142 -2.82 28.85 -3.18
C GLY A 142 -1.90 27.75 -3.69
N ILE A 143 -2.34 26.48 -3.65
CA ILE A 143 -1.59 25.31 -4.13
C ILE A 143 -2.38 24.67 -5.28
N PRO A 144 -1.74 24.32 -6.42
CA PRO A 144 -2.46 23.77 -7.57
C PRO A 144 -2.93 22.32 -7.40
N SER A 145 -2.26 21.51 -6.55
CA SER A 145 -2.71 20.14 -6.26
C SER A 145 -3.84 20.15 -5.22
N PHE A 146 -5.04 19.77 -5.66
CA PHE A 146 -6.19 19.63 -4.77
C PHE A 146 -6.02 18.51 -3.75
N VAL A 147 -5.35 17.40 -4.10
CA VAL A 147 -5.08 16.30 -3.16
C VAL A 147 -4.16 16.78 -2.05
N ALA A 148 -3.09 17.51 -2.39
CA ALA A 148 -2.18 18.08 -1.39
C ALA A 148 -2.90 19.11 -0.50
N ALA A 149 -3.77 19.95 -1.07
CA ALA A 149 -4.56 20.91 -0.32
C ALA A 149 -5.57 20.24 0.62
N ILE A 150 -6.20 19.13 0.19
CA ILE A 150 -7.09 18.35 1.05
C ILE A 150 -6.31 17.77 2.23
N LEU A 151 -5.19 17.08 1.98
CA LEU A 151 -4.42 16.44 3.03
C LEU A 151 -3.79 17.45 4.00
N ALA A 152 -3.31 18.60 3.51
CA ALA A 152 -2.62 19.58 4.34
C ALA A 152 -3.57 20.57 5.04
N SER A 153 -4.70 20.91 4.42
CA SER A 153 -5.60 21.96 4.89
C SER A 153 -7.00 21.44 5.22
N TYR A 154 -7.83 21.11 4.23
CA TYR A 154 -9.25 20.77 4.47
C TYR A 154 -9.44 19.60 5.44
N ARG A 155 -8.55 18.60 5.37
CA ARG A 155 -8.50 17.43 6.25
C ARG A 155 -7.16 17.32 6.99
N GLY A 156 -6.51 18.47 7.25
CA GLY A 156 -5.21 18.53 7.89
C GLY A 156 -5.15 17.89 9.29
N PHE A 157 -6.27 17.87 10.02
CA PHE A 157 -6.34 17.20 11.33
C PHE A 157 -6.15 15.68 11.25
N ASP A 158 -6.66 15.03 10.20
CA ASP A 158 -6.47 13.59 9.99
C ASP A 158 -4.98 13.31 9.73
N THR A 159 -4.35 14.08 8.84
CA THR A 159 -2.92 14.00 8.52
C THR A 159 -2.01 14.32 9.72
N MET A 160 -2.40 15.27 10.59
CA MET A 160 -1.67 15.57 11.82
C MET A 160 -1.65 14.36 12.77
N CYS A 161 -2.77 13.65 12.89
CA CYS A 161 -2.83 12.43 13.70
C CYS A 161 -2.02 11.29 13.06
N GLU A 162 -2.06 11.12 11.74
CA GLU A 162 -1.24 10.13 11.03
C GLU A 162 0.26 10.38 11.21
N THR A 163 0.71 11.62 11.06
CA THR A 163 2.12 11.99 11.27
C THR A 163 2.56 11.77 12.71
N LEU A 164 1.69 12.03 13.69
CA LEU A 164 1.95 11.71 15.10
C LEU A 164 2.16 10.20 15.32
N VAL A 165 1.33 9.35 14.71
CA VAL A 165 1.48 7.88 14.80
C VAL A 165 2.83 7.43 14.24
N ILE A 166 3.23 7.95 13.07
CA ILE A 166 4.54 7.64 12.46
C ILE A 166 5.69 8.14 13.36
N ALA A 167 5.58 9.33 13.94
CA ALA A 167 6.59 9.86 14.85
C ALA A 167 6.76 8.98 16.10
N ILE A 168 5.66 8.53 16.70
CA ILE A 168 5.69 7.61 17.83
C ILE A 168 6.33 6.27 17.43
N ALA A 169 5.96 5.71 16.28
CA ALA A 169 6.57 4.48 15.77
C ALA A 169 8.10 4.63 15.60
N ALA A 170 8.55 5.75 15.04
CA ALA A 170 9.98 6.05 14.88
C ALA A 170 10.73 6.12 16.23
N ILE A 171 10.13 6.76 17.25
CA ILE A 171 10.69 6.83 18.61
C ILE A 171 10.78 5.43 19.23
N VAL A 172 9.70 4.64 19.14
CA VAL A 172 9.64 3.28 19.69
C VAL A 172 10.68 2.38 19.03
N ILE A 173 10.78 2.38 17.70
CA ILE A 173 11.77 1.59 16.95
C ILE A 173 13.19 2.02 17.33
N SER A 174 13.45 3.32 17.44
CA SER A 174 14.76 3.85 17.85
C SER A 174 15.13 3.39 19.27
N GLY A 175 14.18 3.39 20.20
CA GLY A 175 14.36 2.86 21.55
C GLY A 175 14.66 1.36 21.58
N LEU A 176 13.90 0.57 20.80
CA LEU A 176 14.12 -0.88 20.66
C LEU A 176 15.50 -1.21 20.10
N LEU A 177 15.96 -0.47 19.08
CA LEU A 177 17.27 -0.68 18.48
C LEU A 177 18.43 -0.33 19.42
N LYS A 178 18.22 0.59 20.38
CA LYS A 178 19.23 0.97 21.38
C LYS A 178 19.36 -0.06 22.50
N ASN A 179 18.28 -0.74 22.88
CA ASN A 179 18.24 -1.61 24.06
C ASN A 179 18.65 -3.08 23.76
N ASN A 180 19.83 -3.27 23.17
CA ASN A 180 20.36 -4.58 22.77
C ASN A 180 21.24 -5.21 23.87
N GLU A 181 20.73 -5.32 25.10
CA GLU A 181 21.34 -6.23 26.08
C GLU A 181 21.03 -7.68 25.68
N GLN A 182 22.07 -8.44 25.33
CA GLN A 182 21.90 -9.86 25.03
C GLN A 182 21.48 -10.59 26.32
N PRO A 183 20.41 -11.42 26.31
CA PRO A 183 20.12 -12.26 27.46
C PRO A 183 21.31 -13.20 27.68
N LYS A 184 22.00 -13.02 28.81
CA LYS A 184 22.99 -13.99 29.30
C LYS A 184 22.23 -15.29 29.57
N TYR A 185 22.38 -16.25 28.66
CA TYR A 185 22.03 -17.63 28.97
C TYR A 185 23.07 -18.15 29.95
N ASP A 186 22.70 -18.24 31.23
CA ASP A 186 23.48 -18.98 32.21
C ASP A 186 23.52 -20.44 31.76
N LYS A 187 24.74 -20.89 31.42
CA LYS A 187 25.02 -22.31 31.20
C LYS A 187 25.01 -22.98 32.57
N ALA A 188 23.99 -23.79 32.83
CA ALA A 188 24.02 -24.80 33.88
C ALA A 188 24.94 -25.96 33.48
#